data_AF-A0A6M2A2J3-F1
#
_entry.id   AF-A0A6M2A2J3-F1
#
_cell.length_a   1.000
_cell.length_b   1.000
_cell.length_c   1.000
_cell.angle_alpha   90.00
_cell.angle_beta   90.00
_cell.angle_gamma   90.00
#
_symmetry.space_group_name_H-M   'P 1'
#
loop_
_entity.id
_entity.type
_entity.pdbx_description
1 polymer ?
#
loop_
_entity_poly.entity_id
_entity_poly.type
_entity_poly.pdbx_seq_one_letter_code
_entity_poly.pdbx_strand_id
1 'polypeptide(L)'
;MIVLNQLRFANEIAERPGLNIPKGEKVPKQEIEMAIKLIDQLTTKFDPKEYKDEYREELMSVIKQKAKGHPSRKKGKAPQKTKTDDFMKVLKASLKKKAA
;
A
#
# COMPACT_ATOMS: atom_id res chain seq x y z
N MET A 1 27.33 -5.25 11.82
CA MET A 1 26.38 -5.48 10.71
C MET A 1 26.77 -4.50 9.61
N ILE A 2 27.21 -5.00 8.44
CA ILE A 2 27.62 -4.13 7.32
C ILE A 2 26.43 -4.05 6.37
N VAL A 3 25.97 -2.83 6.08
CA VAL A 3 24.86 -2.58 5.16
C VAL A 3 25.45 -2.01 3.88
N LEU A 4 25.20 -2.70 2.76
CA LEU A 4 25.56 -2.23 1.43
C LEU A 4 24.46 -1.29 0.92
N ASN A 5 24.77 -0.01 0.79
CA ASN A 5 23.90 0.96 0.15
C ASN A 5 24.35 1.16 -1.30
N GLN A 6 23.48 0.87 -2.26
CA GLN A 6 23.74 1.12 -3.68
C GLN A 6 23.30 2.53 -4.03
N LEU A 7 24.18 3.28 -4.70
CA LEU A 7 23.86 4.59 -5.27
C LEU A 7 23.23 4.40 -6.65
N ARG A 8 22.22 5.22 -6.97
CA ARG A 8 21.60 5.24 -8.31
C ARG A 8 22.48 6.02 -9.28
N PHE A 9 22.58 5.54 -10.52
CA PHE A 9 23.25 6.26 -11.61
C PHE A 9 22.35 7.38 -12.16
N ALA A 10 22.96 8.36 -12.84
CA ALA A 10 22.24 9.53 -13.34
C ALA A 10 21.06 9.20 -14.27
N ASN A 11 21.21 8.15 -15.09
CA ASN A 11 20.16 7.65 -15.99
C ASN A 11 19.01 6.90 -15.28
N GLU A 12 19.17 6.50 -14.02
CA GLU A 12 18.11 5.88 -13.22
C GLU A 12 17.25 6.93 -12.47
N ILE A 13 17.63 8.20 -12.56
CA ILE A 13 16.90 9.32 -11.95
C ILE A 13 15.83 9.76 -12.94
N ALA A 14 14.57 9.47 -12.63
CA ALA A 14 13.45 10.00 -13.38
C ALA A 14 13.34 11.52 -13.18
N GLU A 15 13.40 12.28 -14.26
CA GLU A 15 13.05 13.70 -14.25
C GLU A 15 11.57 13.85 -13.86
N ARG A 16 11.25 14.90 -13.10
CA ARG A 16 9.88 15.19 -12.66
C ARG A 16 9.38 16.51 -13.28
N PRO A 17 9.26 16.60 -14.61
CA PRO A 17 8.74 17.80 -15.25
C PRO A 17 7.26 18.00 -14.86
N GLY A 18 6.89 19.24 -14.51
CA GLY A 18 5.49 19.61 -14.23
C GLY A 18 5.04 19.56 -12.77
N LEU A 19 5.94 19.35 -11.81
CA LEU A 19 5.61 19.56 -10.40
C LEU A 19 5.40 21.04 -10.11
N ASN A 20 4.15 21.45 -9.96
CA ASN A 20 3.79 22.78 -9.49
C ASN A 20 3.90 22.79 -7.96
N ILE A 21 5.13 22.95 -7.46
CA ILE A 21 5.39 22.97 -6.02
C ILE A 21 4.93 24.33 -5.48
N PRO A 22 3.90 24.38 -4.61
CA PRO A 22 3.52 25.62 -3.97
C PRO A 22 4.70 26.17 -3.18
N LYS A 23 5.08 27.42 -3.45
CA LYS A 23 6.21 28.08 -2.78
C LYS A 23 5.86 28.33 -1.31
N GLY A 24 6.23 27.38 -0.45
CA GLY A 24 6.39 27.60 0.98
C GLY A 24 5.16 28.15 1.70
N GLU A 25 3.98 27.58 1.46
CA GLU A 25 2.84 27.80 2.35
C GLU A 25 3.20 27.24 3.73
N LYS A 26 3.36 28.12 4.72
CA LYS A 26 3.57 27.72 6.10
C LYS A 26 2.26 27.11 6.61
N VAL A 27 2.19 25.79 6.63
CA VAL A 27 1.07 25.05 7.21
C VAL A 27 0.89 25.48 8.68
N PRO A 28 -0.33 25.81 9.14
CA PRO A 28 -0.58 26.17 10.52
C PRO A 28 -0.14 25.07 11.50
N LYS A 29 0.45 25.46 12.64
CA LYS A 29 0.92 24.50 13.66
C LYS A 29 -0.17 23.53 14.14
N GLN A 30 -1.40 24.01 14.27
CA GLN A 30 -2.55 23.21 14.72
C GLN A 30 -2.88 22.07 13.74
N GLU A 31 -2.73 22.29 12.43
CA GLU A 31 -2.97 21.25 11.42
C GLU A 31 -1.89 20.17 11.47
N ILE A 32 -0.63 20.58 11.70
CA ILE A 32 0.49 19.65 11.88
C ILE A 32 0.28 18.80 13.13
N GLU A 33 -0.08 19.40 14.27
CA GLU A 33 -0.35 18.67 15.51
C GLU A 33 -1.52 17.67 15.37
N MET A 34 -2.57 18.06 14.63
CA MET A 34 -3.69 17.16 14.32
C MET A 34 -3.25 15.99 13.43
N ALA A 35 -2.45 16.25 12.39
CA ALA A 35 -1.92 15.21 11.51
C ALA A 35 -1.02 14.22 12.25
N ILE A 36 -0.16 14.70 13.15
CA ILE A 36 0.70 13.85 13.99
C ILE A 36 -0.15 12.93 14.87
N LYS A 37 -1.17 13.48 15.56
CA LYS A 37 -2.09 12.65 16.38
C LYS A 37 -2.78 11.55 15.56
N LEU A 38 -3.14 11.83 14.31
CA LEU A 38 -3.75 10.83 13.42
C LEU A 38 -2.74 9.75 13.02
N ILE A 39 -1.51 10.14 12.71
CA ILE A 39 -0.42 9.19 12.41
C ILE A 39 -0.19 8.29 13.62
N ASP A 40 -0.10 8.85 14.83
CA ASP A 40 0.14 8.08 16.05
C ASP A 40 -1.00 7.07 16.32
N GLN A 41 -2.25 7.47 16.09
CA GLN A 41 -3.41 6.57 16.23
C GLN A 41 -3.45 5.42 15.22
N LEU A 42 -2.89 5.64 14.02
CA LEU A 42 -2.86 4.65 12.94
C LEU A 42 -1.53 3.90 12.86
N THR A 43 -0.54 4.31 13.65
CA THR A 43 0.79 3.70 13.66
C THR A 43 0.72 2.34 14.31
N THR A 44 1.19 1.34 13.57
CA THR A 44 1.39 -0.03 14.05
C THR A 44 2.85 -0.42 13.84
N LYS A 45 3.30 -1.47 14.54
CA LYS A 45 4.63 -2.03 14.28
C LYS A 45 4.63 -2.66 12.90
N PHE A 46 5.57 -2.25 12.06
CA PHE A 46 5.78 -2.85 10.75
C PHE A 46 6.59 -4.14 10.90
N ASP A 47 5.97 -5.30 10.65
CA ASP A 47 6.67 -6.57 10.48
C ASP A 47 6.61 -6.99 9.01
N PRO A 48 7.75 -6.99 8.28
CA PRO A 48 7.81 -7.44 6.89
C PRO A 48 7.27 -8.86 6.66
N LYS A 49 7.30 -9.72 7.69
CA LYS A 49 6.87 -11.12 7.59
C LYS A 49 5.36 -11.29 7.50
N GLU A 50 4.59 -10.27 7.90
CA GLU A 50 3.12 -10.29 7.79
C GLU A 50 2.65 -10.18 6.33
N TYR A 51 3.50 -9.64 5.45
CA TYR A 51 3.20 -9.46 4.04
C TYR A 51 3.74 -10.63 3.21
N LYS A 52 2.84 -11.30 2.48
CA LYS A 52 3.19 -12.42 1.62
C LYS A 52 3.10 -12.03 0.15
N ASP A 53 3.99 -12.59 -0.65
CA ASP A 53 3.95 -12.48 -2.10
C ASP A 53 2.89 -13.43 -2.65
N GLU A 54 1.64 -12.96 -2.70
CA GLU A 54 0.49 -13.71 -3.22
C GLU A 54 0.73 -14.20 -4.65
N TYR A 55 1.37 -13.38 -5.48
CA TYR A 55 1.68 -13.74 -6.87
C TYR A 55 2.63 -14.93 -6.93
N ARG A 56 3.71 -14.92 -6.14
CA ARG A 56 4.65 -16.03 -6.05
C ARG A 56 3.98 -17.29 -5.50
N GLU A 57 3.13 -17.18 -4.48
CA GLU A 57 2.41 -18.34 -3.94
C GLU A 57 1.47 -18.97 -4.98
N GLU A 58 0.69 -18.16 -5.69
CA GLU A 58 -0.19 -18.61 -6.77
C GLU A 58 0.58 -19.25 -7.92
N LEU A 59 1.68 -18.61 -8.35
CA LEU A 59 2.53 -19.12 -9.42
C LEU A 59 3.12 -20.49 -9.05
N MET A 60 3.63 -20.64 -7.83
CA MET A 60 4.16 -21.91 -7.33
C MET A 60 3.08 -23.00 -7.23
N SER A 61 1.84 -22.64 -6.88
CA SER A 61 0.71 -23.56 -6.90
C SER A 61 0.41 -24.08 -8.31
N VAL A 62 0.40 -23.19 -9.31
CA VAL A 62 0.20 -23.55 -10.72
C VAL A 62 1.33 -24.45 -11.23
N ILE A 63 2.58 -24.13 -10.91
CA ILE A 63 3.75 -24.94 -11.29
C ILE A 63 3.64 -26.35 -10.71
N LYS A 64 3.30 -26.48 -9.41
CA LYS A 64 3.11 -27.79 -8.76
C LYS A 64 1.97 -28.60 -9.37
N GLN A 65 0.87 -27.96 -9.77
CA GLN A 65 -0.24 -28.65 -10.45
C GLN A 65 0.16 -29.17 -11.83
N LYS A 66 0.89 -28.38 -12.61
CA LYS A 66 1.43 -28.80 -13.91
C LYS A 66 2.45 -29.93 -13.77
N ALA A 67 3.35 -29.85 -12.79
CA ALA A 67 4.34 -30.89 -12.54
C ALA A 67 3.72 -32.24 -12.14
N LYS A 68 2.53 -32.23 -11.52
CA LYS A 68 1.76 -33.44 -11.16
C LYS A 68 0.89 -33.98 -12.30
N GLY A 69 0.98 -33.41 -13.51
CA GLY A 69 0.23 -33.86 -14.68
C GLY A 69 -1.24 -33.41 -14.73
N HIS A 70 -1.66 -32.50 -13.84
CA HIS A 70 -3.02 -31.95 -13.88
C HIS A 70 -3.08 -30.70 -14.77
N PRO A 71 -4.05 -30.60 -15.70
CA PRO A 71 -4.24 -29.37 -16.48
C PRO A 71 -4.66 -28.24 -15.56
N SER A 72 -3.84 -27.18 -15.48
CA SER A 72 -4.10 -26.01 -14.63
C SER A 72 -5.33 -25.26 -15.13
N ARG A 73 -6.45 -25.33 -14.41
CA ARG A 73 -7.66 -24.54 -14.72
C ARG A 73 -7.45 -23.11 -14.22
N LYS A 74 -7.59 -22.10 -15.10
CA LYS A 74 -7.58 -20.68 -14.71
C LYS A 74 -8.68 -20.44 -13.67
N LYS A 75 -8.33 -20.31 -12.39
CA LYS A 75 -9.22 -19.76 -11.37
C LYS A 75 -9.08 -18.24 -11.39
N GLY A 76 -9.71 -17.61 -12.38
CA GLY A 76 -9.90 -16.16 -12.37
C GLY A 76 -11.38 -15.88 -12.21
N LYS A 77 -11.84 -15.54 -11.00
CA LYS A 77 -13.07 -14.75 -10.90
C LYS A 77 -12.69 -13.33 -11.30
N ALA A 78 -13.41 -12.76 -12.26
CA ALA A 78 -13.25 -11.35 -12.60
C ALA A 78 -13.42 -10.51 -11.33
N PRO A 79 -12.59 -9.48 -11.10
CA PRO A 79 -12.74 -8.61 -9.95
C PRO A 79 -14.15 -8.02 -9.95
N GLN A 80 -14.92 -8.29 -8.89
CA GLN A 80 -16.21 -7.65 -8.71
C GLN A 80 -15.98 -6.20 -8.33
N LYS A 81 -16.55 -5.27 -9.10
CA LYS A 81 -16.52 -3.85 -8.76
C LYS A 81 -17.24 -3.63 -7.43
N THR A 82 -16.50 -3.25 -6.40
CA THR A 82 -17.08 -2.75 -5.16
C THR A 82 -17.64 -1.36 -5.43
N LYS A 83 -18.98 -1.21 -5.38
CA LYS A 83 -19.61 0.11 -5.43
C LYS A 83 -19.33 0.82 -4.12
N THR A 84 -18.46 1.82 -4.15
CA THR A 84 -18.14 2.63 -2.97
C THR A 84 -18.48 4.08 -3.33
N ASP A 85 -19.76 4.41 -3.28
CA ASP A 85 -20.25 5.73 -3.69
C ASP A 85 -20.09 6.78 -2.58
N ASP A 86 -19.65 6.40 -1.37
CA ASP A 86 -19.52 7.33 -0.25
C ASP A 86 -18.43 6.94 0.77
N PHE A 87 -17.17 7.06 0.36
CA PHE A 87 -16.00 6.85 1.23
C PHE A 87 -16.05 7.68 2.52
N MET A 88 -16.64 8.88 2.47
CA MET A 88 -16.68 9.81 3.60
C MET A 88 -17.65 9.34 4.70
N LYS A 89 -18.77 8.70 4.33
CA LYS A 89 -19.65 8.05 5.31
C LYS A 89 -19.00 6.82 5.94
N VAL A 90 -18.31 6.00 5.14
CA VAL A 90 -17.61 4.80 5.65
C VAL A 90 -16.52 5.19 6.66
N LEU A 91 -15.76 6.25 6.37
CA LEU A 91 -14.74 6.77 7.28
C LEU A 91 -15.32 7.27 8.61
N LYS A 92 -16.41 8.07 8.56
CA LYS A 92 -17.10 8.55 9.76
C LYS A 92 -17.69 7.42 10.61
N ALA A 93 -18.21 6.37 9.97
CA ALA A 93 -18.75 5.21 10.66
C ALA A 93 -17.66 4.39 11.37
N SER A 94 -16.50 4.20 10.71
CA SER A 94 -15.36 3.48 11.30
C SER A 94 -14.80 4.19 12.55
N LEU A 95 -14.73 5.52 12.52
CA LEU A 95 -14.27 6.32 13.66
C LEU A 95 -15.23 6.28 14.86
N LYS A 96 -16.54 6.27 14.64
CA LYS A 96 -17.54 6.18 15.72
C LYS A 96 -17.57 4.79 16.38
N LYS A 97 -17.31 3.73 15.62
CA LYS A 97 -17.39 2.35 16.13
C LYS A 97 -16.21 1.96 17.02
N LYS A 98 -15.07 2.66 16.94
CA LYS A 98 -13.89 2.46 17.79
C LYS A 98 -13.89 3.29 19.08
N ALA A 99 -14.88 4.15 19.29
CA ALA A 99 -15.01 5.02 20.46
C ALA A 99 -15.98 4.45 21.53
N ALA A 100 -16.33 3.16 21.44
CA ALA A 100 -17.16 2.43 22.41
C ALA A 100 -16.37 1.26 23.00
#